data_AF-A0A2V9Q9F4-F1
#
_entry.id   AF-A0A2V9Q9F4-F1
#
_cell.length_a   1.000
_cell.length_b   1.000
_cell.length_c   1.000
_cell.angle_alpha   90.00
_cell.angle_beta   90.00
_cell.angle_gamma   90.00
#
_symmetry.space_group_name_H-M   'P 1'
#
loop_
_entity.id
_entity.type
_entity.pdbx_description
1 polymer ?
#
loop_
_entity_poly.entity_id
_entity_poly.type
_entity_poly.pdbx_seq_one_letter_code
_entity_poly.pdbx_strand_id
1 'polypeptide(L)'
;MPDEVVQMARSVVVLVLSVSAIAAAQTFSCPNEQIDVMKYFAMDQAKRAAHFMSGKPNPIYTEVFPNEDFAAAGYWFLLKSPKAHGFDVKAFDPDHIYMRSTELQWEDNRTFKRFVHDLPIAARCVTEGKPGPNIKVANTTFQYFSSCGP
;
A
#
# COMPACT_ATOMS: atom_id res chain seq x y z
N MET A 1 41.97 68.34 -8.70
CA MET A 1 43.18 67.81 -8.02
C MET A 1 42.71 66.71 -7.08
N PRO A 2 43.45 65.60 -7.01
CA PRO A 2 43.00 64.22 -6.81
C PRO A 2 42.94 63.88 -5.29
N ASP A 3 42.59 62.72 -4.72
CA ASP A 3 42.56 61.29 -5.05
C ASP A 3 41.55 60.63 -4.09
N GLU A 4 40.82 59.59 -4.49
CA GLU A 4 40.89 58.26 -3.84
C GLU A 4 39.91 57.27 -4.46
N VAL A 5 40.49 56.16 -4.89
CA VAL A 5 39.86 54.99 -5.50
C VAL A 5 39.68 53.95 -4.42
N VAL A 6 38.45 53.57 -4.04
CA VAL A 6 38.18 52.19 -3.57
C VAL A 6 36.81 51.71 -4.03
N GLN A 7 36.90 50.61 -4.76
CA GLN A 7 35.92 49.76 -5.40
C GLN A 7 35.42 48.69 -4.41
N MET A 8 34.24 48.09 -4.66
CA MET A 8 33.61 46.92 -3.99
C MET A 8 32.38 47.29 -3.14
N ALA A 9 31.23 46.60 -3.21
CA ALA A 9 30.86 45.39 -3.92
C ALA A 9 29.33 45.38 -4.17
N ARG A 10 28.96 44.90 -5.36
CA ARG A 10 27.63 44.37 -5.67
C ARG A 10 27.35 43.16 -4.78
N SER A 11 26.12 43.01 -4.28
CA SER A 11 25.46 41.71 -4.22
C SER A 11 23.97 41.86 -3.96
N VAL A 12 23.20 41.70 -5.04
CA VAL A 12 21.78 41.37 -5.00
C VAL A 12 21.70 39.88 -4.70
N VAL A 13 21.27 39.49 -3.51
CA VAL A 13 20.99 38.10 -3.18
C VAL A 13 19.51 37.83 -3.50
N VAL A 14 19.25 37.30 -4.70
CA VAL A 14 17.96 36.69 -5.03
C VAL A 14 17.92 35.32 -4.37
N LEU A 15 17.15 35.19 -3.30
CA LEU A 15 16.89 33.92 -2.63
C LEU A 15 15.90 33.11 -3.47
N VAL A 16 16.41 32.28 -4.38
CA VAL A 16 15.61 31.25 -5.07
C VAL A 16 15.34 30.13 -4.07
N LEU A 17 14.19 30.18 -3.40
CA LEU A 17 13.63 29.06 -2.63
C LEU A 17 13.18 27.98 -3.61
N SER A 18 14.11 27.17 -4.09
CA SER A 18 13.81 25.87 -4.68
C SER A 18 13.34 24.94 -3.57
N VAL A 19 12.03 24.94 -3.31
CA VAL A 19 11.36 23.87 -2.57
C VAL A 19 11.43 22.63 -3.47
N SER A 20 12.50 21.84 -3.31
CA SER A 20 12.55 20.49 -3.83
C SER A 20 11.50 19.68 -3.07
N ALA A 21 10.26 19.67 -3.57
CA ALA A 21 9.36 18.58 -3.27
C ALA A 21 10.07 17.31 -3.76
N ILE A 22 10.61 16.53 -2.83
CA ILE A 22 11.03 15.17 -3.12
C ILE A 22 9.74 14.44 -3.47
N ALA A 23 9.39 14.43 -4.75
CA ALA A 23 8.48 13.42 -5.27
C ALA A 23 9.21 12.10 -5.01
N ALA A 24 8.77 11.35 -4.00
CA ALA A 24 9.21 9.97 -3.84
C ALA A 24 8.91 9.30 -5.19
N ALA A 25 9.96 8.93 -5.92
CA ALA A 25 9.80 8.21 -7.17
C ALA A 25 8.99 6.95 -6.86
N GLN A 26 7.92 6.71 -7.61
CA GLN A 26 7.18 5.45 -7.52
C GLN A 26 8.18 4.31 -7.65
N THR A 27 8.32 3.51 -6.60
CA THR A 27 9.41 2.52 -6.52
C THR A 27 9.13 1.27 -7.33
N PHE A 28 7.89 1.07 -7.75
CA PHE A 28 7.46 -0.08 -8.52
C PHE A 28 6.51 0.30 -9.65
N SER A 29 6.66 -0.41 -10.77
CA SER A 29 5.78 -0.34 -11.92
C SER A 29 5.75 -1.69 -12.61
N CYS A 30 4.57 -2.11 -13.06
CA CYS A 30 4.46 -3.32 -13.86
C CYS A 30 5.11 -3.16 -15.24
N PRO A 31 5.67 -4.25 -15.83
CA PRO A 31 6.21 -4.22 -17.19
C PRO A 31 5.15 -3.83 -18.23
N ASN A 32 5.61 -3.41 -19.42
CA ASN A 32 4.76 -2.91 -20.50
C ASN A 32 3.47 -3.73 -20.72
N GLU A 33 2.34 -3.01 -20.85
CA GLU A 33 0.98 -3.54 -21.04
C GLU A 33 0.43 -4.39 -19.88
N GLN A 34 1.15 -4.45 -18.76
CA GLN A 34 0.65 -5.03 -17.52
C GLN A 34 0.16 -3.97 -16.56
N ILE A 35 -0.80 -4.37 -15.75
CA ILE A 35 -1.41 -3.56 -14.72
C ILE A 35 -1.05 -4.11 -13.36
N ASP A 36 -0.84 -3.20 -12.40
CA ASP A 36 -0.70 -3.57 -11.00
C ASP A 36 -2.07 -4.00 -10.47
N VAL A 37 -2.16 -5.26 -10.05
CA VAL A 37 -3.40 -5.86 -9.55
C VAL A 37 -3.84 -5.24 -8.22
N MET A 38 -2.98 -4.55 -7.48
CA MET A 38 -3.36 -3.82 -6.26
C MET A 38 -4.51 -2.84 -6.47
N LYS A 39 -4.65 -2.28 -7.68
CA LYS A 39 -5.76 -1.36 -8.03
C LYS A 39 -7.15 -2.00 -7.87
N TYR A 40 -7.23 -3.33 -7.82
CA TYR A 40 -8.47 -4.07 -7.57
C TYR A 40 -8.71 -4.40 -6.10
N PHE A 41 -7.69 -4.29 -5.26
CA PHE A 41 -7.75 -4.69 -3.85
C PHE A 41 -7.70 -3.53 -2.87
N ALA A 42 -7.00 -2.45 -3.22
CA ALA A 42 -6.82 -1.28 -2.39
C ALA A 42 -7.30 -0.04 -3.14
N MET A 43 -7.97 0.86 -2.42
CA MET A 43 -8.38 2.16 -2.95
C MET A 43 -7.13 3.00 -3.28
N ASP A 44 -7.20 3.90 -4.25
CA ASP A 44 -6.12 4.86 -4.56
C ASP A 44 -5.74 5.68 -3.31
N GLN A 45 -4.44 5.93 -3.11
CA GLN A 45 -3.89 6.64 -1.93
C GLN A 45 -4.65 7.93 -1.63
N ALA A 46 -4.91 8.75 -2.65
CA ALA A 46 -5.57 10.05 -2.51
C ALA A 46 -7.01 9.96 -1.95
N LYS A 47 -7.66 8.80 -2.07
CA LYS A 47 -9.04 8.59 -1.62
C LYS A 47 -9.14 7.89 -0.25
N ARG A 48 -8.13 7.08 0.12
CA ARG A 48 -8.13 6.22 1.34
C ARG A 48 -8.49 6.95 2.63
N ALA A 49 -8.06 8.21 2.77
CA ALA A 49 -8.27 8.98 4.00
C ALA A 49 -9.73 9.42 4.23
N ALA A 50 -10.53 9.53 3.16
CA ALA A 50 -11.87 10.11 3.23
C ALA A 50 -12.97 9.23 2.60
N HIS A 51 -12.60 8.11 1.98
CA HIS A 51 -13.52 7.26 1.23
C HIS A 51 -13.32 5.79 1.61
N PHE A 52 -14.38 5.02 1.40
CA PHE A 52 -14.40 3.56 1.52
C PHE A 52 -15.16 2.98 0.32
N MET A 53 -14.92 1.72 -0.01
CA MET A 53 -15.67 1.05 -1.07
C MET A 53 -17.04 0.64 -0.49
N SER A 54 -18.10 1.32 -0.93
CA SER A 54 -19.47 0.99 -0.53
C SER A 54 -19.96 -0.28 -1.24
N GLY A 55 -20.64 -1.17 -0.52
CA GLY A 55 -21.21 -2.38 -1.09
C GLY A 55 -22.13 -3.09 -0.10
N LYS A 56 -22.90 -4.06 -0.59
CA LYS A 56 -23.69 -4.98 0.26
C LYS A 56 -23.00 -6.34 0.31
N PRO A 57 -22.96 -7.02 1.49
CA PRO A 57 -23.51 -6.55 2.77
C PRO A 57 -22.61 -5.54 3.50
N ASN A 58 -21.31 -5.48 3.19
CA ASN A 58 -20.34 -4.76 4.01
C ASN A 58 -19.59 -3.67 3.22
N PRO A 59 -19.42 -2.47 3.79
CA PRO A 59 -18.44 -1.50 3.29
C PRO A 59 -17.01 -2.02 3.53
N ILE A 60 -16.09 -1.64 2.65
CA ILE A 60 -14.67 -1.99 2.76
C ILE A 60 -13.81 -0.75 2.93
N TYR A 61 -13.07 -0.70 4.05
CA TYR A 61 -12.07 0.32 4.35
C TYR A 61 -10.68 -0.27 4.14
N THR A 62 -9.76 0.52 3.58
CA THR A 62 -8.41 0.05 3.26
C THR A 62 -7.36 0.96 3.86
N GLU A 63 -6.44 0.37 4.64
CA GLU A 63 -5.24 1.02 5.14
C GLU A 63 -4.02 0.30 4.59
N VAL A 64 -3.13 1.00 3.89
CA VAL A 64 -1.97 0.42 3.20
C VAL A 64 -0.67 0.92 3.84
N PHE A 65 0.30 0.02 3.97
CA PHE A 65 1.60 0.28 4.60
C PHE A 65 2.73 -0.20 3.67
N PRO A 66 3.59 0.71 3.16
CA PRO A 66 3.50 2.17 3.29
C PRO A 66 2.25 2.73 2.59
N ASN A 67 1.77 3.90 3.02
CA ASN A 67 0.57 4.52 2.42
C ASN A 67 0.92 5.22 1.11
N GLU A 68 1.29 4.43 0.13
CA GLU A 68 1.74 4.84 -1.19
C GLU A 68 1.02 3.96 -2.23
N ASP A 69 0.69 4.54 -3.37
CA ASP A 69 0.30 3.75 -4.53
C ASP A 69 1.54 3.14 -5.18
N PHE A 70 1.45 1.87 -5.57
CA PHE A 70 2.54 1.15 -6.23
C PHE A 70 3.84 1.09 -5.41
N ALA A 71 3.74 0.92 -4.09
CA ALA A 71 4.90 0.49 -3.31
C ALA A 71 5.37 -0.90 -3.77
N ALA A 72 6.68 -1.12 -3.79
CA ALA A 72 7.27 -2.40 -4.21
C ALA A 72 6.88 -3.56 -3.28
N ALA A 73 6.79 -3.32 -1.99
CA ALA A 73 6.40 -4.32 -1.00
C ALA A 73 5.69 -3.67 0.18
N GLY A 74 4.88 -4.45 0.89
CA GLY A 74 4.10 -3.95 2.02
C GLY A 74 2.95 -4.86 2.41
N TYR A 75 1.98 -4.28 3.09
CA TYR A 75 0.72 -4.95 3.43
C TYR A 75 -0.42 -3.96 3.52
N TRP A 76 -1.65 -4.46 3.51
CA TRP A 76 -2.83 -3.65 3.79
C TRP A 76 -3.86 -4.40 4.62
N PHE A 77 -4.66 -3.63 5.34
CA PHE A 77 -5.87 -4.10 6.00
C PHE A 77 -7.06 -3.91 5.07
N LEU A 78 -7.95 -4.90 5.05
CA LEU A 78 -9.25 -4.84 4.42
C LEU A 78 -10.31 -4.99 5.52
N LEU A 79 -10.81 -3.85 6.02
CA LEU A 79 -11.74 -3.81 7.16
C LEU A 79 -13.18 -3.78 6.64
N LYS A 80 -14.03 -4.65 7.19
CA LYS A 80 -15.38 -4.94 6.68
C LYS A 80 -16.48 -4.24 7.48
N SER A 81 -16.13 -3.25 8.30
CA SER A 81 -17.08 -2.39 9.01
C SER A 81 -16.41 -1.13 9.55
N PRO A 82 -17.16 -0.07 9.92
CA PRO A 82 -16.60 1.13 10.54
C PRO A 82 -15.94 0.89 11.91
N LYS A 83 -16.28 -0.21 12.58
CA LYS A 83 -15.69 -0.61 13.88
C LYS A 83 -14.46 -1.51 13.70
N ALA A 84 -13.99 -1.69 12.47
CA ALA A 84 -12.94 -2.62 12.08
C ALA A 84 -13.26 -4.11 12.35
N HIS A 85 -14.53 -4.47 12.61
CA HIS A 85 -14.99 -5.86 12.64
C HIS A 85 -14.95 -6.48 11.24
N GLY A 86 -14.55 -7.75 11.18
CA GLY A 86 -14.18 -8.44 9.96
C GLY A 86 -12.95 -7.80 9.31
N PHE A 87 -11.85 -8.53 9.19
CA PHE A 87 -10.64 -7.99 8.62
C PHE A 87 -9.83 -9.06 7.89
N ASP A 88 -9.30 -8.70 6.73
CA ASP A 88 -8.20 -9.44 6.13
C ASP A 88 -6.92 -8.61 6.20
N VAL A 89 -5.79 -9.30 6.38
CA VAL A 89 -4.46 -8.75 6.11
C VAL A 89 -3.98 -9.36 4.82
N LYS A 90 -3.70 -8.52 3.83
CA LYS A 90 -3.03 -8.93 2.61
C LYS A 90 -1.62 -8.37 2.61
N ALA A 91 -0.68 -9.14 2.10
CA ALA A 91 0.70 -8.70 1.89
C ALA A 91 0.99 -8.61 0.40
N PHE A 92 2.05 -7.91 0.04
CA PHE A 92 2.50 -7.86 -1.34
C PHE A 92 3.99 -7.64 -1.44
N ASP A 93 4.52 -8.08 -2.56
CA ASP A 93 5.87 -7.80 -3.03
C ASP A 93 5.81 -7.58 -4.57
N PRO A 94 6.97 -7.42 -5.24
CA PRO A 94 7.00 -7.22 -6.69
C PRO A 94 6.41 -8.38 -7.51
N ASP A 95 6.30 -9.58 -6.95
CA ASP A 95 5.89 -10.78 -7.68
C ASP A 95 4.41 -11.12 -7.45
N HIS A 96 3.93 -11.02 -6.21
CA HIS A 96 2.57 -11.45 -5.86
C HIS A 96 1.87 -10.56 -4.84
N ILE A 97 0.55 -10.75 -4.81
CA ILE A 97 -0.33 -10.40 -3.70
C ILE A 97 -0.61 -11.68 -2.91
N TYR A 98 -0.58 -11.54 -1.59
CA TYR A 98 -0.74 -12.64 -0.66
C TYR A 98 -1.90 -12.42 0.31
N MET A 99 -2.56 -13.52 0.69
CA MET A 99 -3.37 -13.60 1.89
C MET A 99 -2.46 -13.95 3.08
N ARG A 100 -2.35 -13.04 4.05
CA ARG A 100 -1.54 -13.24 5.26
C ARG A 100 -2.39 -13.71 6.43
N SER A 101 -3.51 -13.03 6.68
CA SER A 101 -4.40 -13.36 7.80
C SER A 101 -5.84 -12.98 7.46
N THR A 102 -6.80 -13.64 8.10
CA THR A 102 -8.24 -13.37 7.97
C THR A 102 -8.90 -13.52 9.33
N GLU A 103 -9.99 -12.80 9.57
CA GLU A 103 -10.73 -12.89 10.81
C GLU A 103 -11.16 -14.33 11.11
N LEU A 104 -11.24 -14.67 12.41
CA LEU A 104 -11.86 -15.92 12.83
C LEU A 104 -13.29 -15.67 13.29
N GLN A 105 -13.46 -14.82 14.30
CA GLN A 105 -14.76 -14.34 14.75
C GLN A 105 -14.97 -12.92 14.24
N TRP A 106 -16.10 -12.66 13.60
CA TRP A 106 -16.38 -11.38 12.94
C TRP A 106 -16.29 -10.19 13.91
N GLU A 107 -16.88 -10.34 15.10
CA GLU A 107 -16.99 -9.28 16.11
C GLU A 107 -15.78 -9.20 17.05
N ASP A 108 -14.87 -10.18 17.02
CA ASP A 108 -13.68 -10.23 17.87
C ASP A 108 -12.38 -10.21 17.05
N ASN A 109 -11.82 -9.00 16.92
CA ASN A 109 -10.58 -8.74 16.21
C ASN A 109 -9.34 -9.38 16.86
N ARG A 110 -9.47 -9.94 18.06
CA ARG A 110 -8.37 -10.64 18.75
C ARG A 110 -8.21 -12.07 18.28
N THR A 111 -9.15 -12.57 17.47
CA THR A 111 -9.13 -13.93 16.93
C THR A 111 -8.94 -13.93 15.42
N PHE A 112 -8.00 -14.72 14.92
CA PHE A 112 -7.71 -14.77 13.49
C PHE A 112 -7.06 -16.08 13.06
N LYS A 113 -7.14 -16.36 11.76
CA LYS A 113 -6.32 -17.35 11.10
C LYS A 113 -5.14 -16.65 10.44
N ARG A 114 -3.94 -17.20 10.58
CA ARG A 114 -2.75 -16.73 9.85
C ARG A 114 -2.13 -17.89 9.08
N PHE A 115 -1.86 -17.69 7.80
CA PHE A 115 -1.15 -18.68 7.01
C PHE A 115 0.30 -18.81 7.51
N VAL A 116 0.81 -20.05 7.59
CA VAL A 116 2.19 -20.31 8.05
C VAL A 116 3.19 -19.61 7.13
N HIS A 117 2.89 -19.58 5.84
CA HIS A 117 3.52 -18.73 4.84
C HIS A 117 2.43 -17.90 4.17
N ASP A 118 2.69 -16.61 3.93
CA ASP A 118 1.79 -15.75 3.18
C ASP A 118 1.34 -16.46 1.89
N LEU A 119 0.03 -16.64 1.72
CA LEU A 119 -0.55 -17.48 0.65
C LEU A 119 -0.69 -16.64 -0.62
N PRO A 120 0.04 -16.90 -1.72
CA PRO A 120 -0.11 -16.11 -2.94
C PRO A 120 -1.48 -16.33 -3.57
N ILE A 121 -2.20 -15.24 -3.84
CA ILE A 121 -3.58 -15.25 -4.38
C ILE A 121 -3.70 -14.56 -5.74
N ALA A 122 -2.72 -13.74 -6.12
CA ALA A 122 -2.63 -13.13 -7.44
C ALA A 122 -1.18 -12.79 -7.77
N ALA A 123 -0.82 -12.85 -9.05
CA ALA A 123 0.41 -12.22 -9.52
C ALA A 123 0.27 -10.71 -9.38
N ARG A 124 1.36 -10.01 -9.08
CA ARG A 124 1.34 -8.56 -8.88
C ARG A 124 1.02 -7.81 -10.17
N CYS A 125 1.60 -8.28 -11.28
CA CYS A 125 1.41 -7.71 -12.60
C CYS A 125 0.70 -8.70 -13.52
N VAL A 126 -0.35 -8.23 -14.20
CA VAL A 126 -1.13 -9.04 -15.15
C VAL A 126 -1.44 -8.23 -16.40
N THR A 127 -1.59 -8.89 -17.54
CA THR A 127 -2.05 -8.23 -18.78
C THR A 127 -3.46 -7.67 -18.58
N GLU A 128 -3.67 -6.41 -18.95
CA GLU A 128 -4.98 -5.77 -18.78
C GLU A 128 -6.09 -6.51 -19.54
N GLY A 129 -7.24 -6.68 -18.88
CA GLY A 129 -8.40 -7.36 -19.46
C GLY A 129 -8.23 -8.88 -19.65
N LYS A 130 -7.16 -9.47 -19.11
CA LYS A 130 -6.92 -10.93 -19.14
C LYS A 130 -6.95 -11.51 -17.72
N PRO A 131 -7.30 -12.80 -17.57
CA PRO A 131 -7.13 -13.48 -16.30
C PRO A 131 -5.64 -13.51 -15.92
N GLY A 132 -5.37 -13.42 -14.62
CA GLY A 132 -4.03 -13.66 -14.09
C GLY A 132 -3.59 -15.12 -14.31
N PRO A 133 -2.28 -15.40 -14.18
CA PRO A 133 -1.76 -16.76 -14.31
C PRO A 133 -2.28 -17.67 -13.19
N ASN A 134 -2.33 -18.98 -13.45
CA ASN A 134 -2.61 -19.97 -12.42
C ASN A 134 -1.44 -20.05 -11.45
N ILE A 135 -1.71 -19.86 -10.16
CA ILE A 135 -0.72 -19.98 -9.09
C ILE A 135 -0.89 -21.34 -8.42
N LYS A 136 0.15 -22.18 -8.46
CA LYS A 136 0.19 -23.44 -7.72
C LYS A 136 0.83 -23.20 -6.36
N VAL A 137 0.10 -23.53 -5.30
CA VAL A 137 0.58 -23.35 -3.92
C VAL A 137 0.82 -24.72 -3.29
N ALA A 138 2.05 -24.98 -2.87
CA ALA A 138 2.43 -26.25 -2.25
C ALA A 138 1.93 -26.38 -0.80
N ASN A 139 1.78 -25.27 -0.08
CA ASN A 139 1.40 -25.26 1.32
C ASN A 139 0.35 -24.17 1.58
N THR A 140 -0.84 -24.59 2.02
CA THR A 140 -1.96 -23.70 2.40
C THR A 140 -2.26 -23.77 3.90
N THR A 141 -1.36 -24.35 4.70
CA THR A 141 -1.52 -24.48 6.14
C THR A 141 -1.64 -23.11 6.81
N PHE A 142 -2.57 -23.02 7.74
CA PHE A 142 -2.76 -21.86 8.61
C PHE A 142 -2.89 -22.32 10.05
N GLN A 143 -2.64 -21.38 10.96
CA GLN A 143 -2.81 -21.56 12.40
C GLN A 143 -3.88 -20.59 12.91
N TYR A 144 -4.52 -21.00 14.00
CA TYR A 144 -5.49 -20.18 14.71
C TYR A 144 -4.78 -19.42 15.82
N PHE A 145 -5.10 -18.14 15.93
CA PHE A 145 -4.61 -17.27 16.98
C PHE A 145 -5.81 -16.65 17.69
N SER A 146 -5.70 -16.56 19.00
CA SER A 146 -6.47 -15.66 19.84
C SER A 146 -5.46 -14.93 20.72
N SER A 147 -5.68 -13.65 21.03
CA SER A 147 -4.84 -12.98 22.03
C SER A 147 -4.82 -13.82 23.31
N CYS A 148 -3.64 -14.05 23.89
CA CYS A 148 -3.58 -14.46 25.30
C CYS A 148 -4.29 -13.35 26.10
N GLY A 149 -5.27 -13.73 26.93
CA GLY A 149 -5.82 -12.78 27.90
C GLY A 149 -4.72 -12.26 28.83
N PRO A 150 -4.88 -11.08 29.45
CA PRO A 150 -4.00 -10.67 30.53
C PRO A 150 -3.89 -11.74 31.62
#